data_AF-A0A1Q7KAN3-F1
#
_entry.id   AF-A0A1Q7KAN3-F1
#
_cell.length_a   1.000
_cell.length_b   1.000
_cell.length_c   1.000
_cell.angle_alpha   90.00
_cell.angle_beta   90.00
_cell.angle_gamma   90.00
#
_symmetry.space_group_name_H-M   'P 1'
#
loop_
_entity.id
_entity.type
_entity.pdbx_description
1 polymer ?
#
loop_
_entity_poly.entity_id
_entity_poly.type
_entity_poly.pdbx_seq_one_letter_code
_entity_poly.pdbx_strand_id
1 'polypeptide(L)'
;MSTILIPKWNIKADYVETCNCDYGCPCNFNGFPTYGFCRALVLYHITTGSYGSTKLDGIDVVYVGSWPKAIHEGNGTMQLFVSKKTTEEQRKAVVNIFSGKAKGEGPFVLFAGTVKYTLDPQFMDIAVKIDGRKSRFSVPGVLDVQIEGFKNPVTGEEQDTKIQLPKG
;
A
#
# COMPACT_ATOMS: atom_id res chain seq x y z
N MET A 1 -29.60 12.16 15.03
CA MET A 1 -28.42 11.39 14.58
C MET A 1 -27.38 12.41 14.16
N SER A 2 -26.23 12.47 14.84
CA SER A 2 -25.16 13.41 14.49
C SER A 2 -24.50 12.93 13.19
N THR A 3 -24.61 13.71 12.12
CA THR A 3 -23.98 13.39 10.84
C THR A 3 -22.47 13.40 11.04
N ILE A 4 -21.82 12.24 10.97
CA ILE A 4 -20.35 12.15 11.04
C ILE A 4 -19.81 12.88 9.81
N LEU A 5 -19.26 14.08 10.03
CA LEU A 5 -18.64 14.86 8.98
C LEU A 5 -17.25 14.28 8.71
N ILE A 6 -17.05 13.74 7.51
CA ILE A 6 -15.75 13.21 7.08
C ILE A 6 -14.95 14.36 6.48
N PRO A 7 -13.78 14.73 7.05
CA PRO A 7 -12.93 15.77 6.50
C PRO A 7 -12.48 15.48 5.07
N LYS A 8 -12.37 16.54 4.27
CA LYS A 8 -11.70 16.47 2.96
C LYS A 8 -10.24 16.09 3.15
N TRP A 9 -9.71 15.29 2.25
CA TRP A 9 -8.35 14.82 2.32
C TRP A 9 -7.69 14.70 0.95
N ASN A 10 -6.37 14.77 0.94
CA ASN A 10 -5.51 14.51 -0.21
C ASN A 10 -4.16 14.03 0.29
N ILE A 11 -3.50 13.17 -0.49
CA ILE A 11 -2.11 12.78 -0.27
C ILE A 11 -1.37 12.73 -1.60
N LYS A 12 -0.11 13.14 -1.57
CA LYS A 12 0.91 12.82 -2.57
C LYS A 12 1.94 11.97 -1.84
N ALA A 13 2.27 10.82 -2.41
CA ALA A 13 3.19 9.87 -1.80
C ALA A 13 4.07 9.22 -2.86
N ASP A 14 5.32 8.95 -2.48
CA ASP A 14 6.11 7.91 -3.14
C ASP A 14 5.62 6.58 -2.57
N TYR A 15 5.35 5.61 -3.44
CA TYR A 15 4.92 4.28 -2.99
C TYR A 15 5.83 3.18 -3.56
N VAL A 16 6.04 2.16 -2.74
CA VAL A 16 6.80 0.96 -3.09
C VAL A 16 5.91 -0.24 -2.84
N GLU A 17 5.57 -0.94 -3.91
CA GLU A 17 4.67 -2.09 -3.88
C GLU A 17 5.44 -3.38 -4.15
N THR A 18 5.11 -4.43 -3.39
CA THR A 18 5.50 -5.80 -3.70
C THR A 18 4.32 -6.76 -3.51
N CYS A 19 4.29 -7.80 -4.33
CA CYS A 19 3.27 -8.84 -4.33
C CYS A 19 3.97 -10.22 -4.38
N ASN A 20 3.31 -11.25 -3.84
CA ASN A 20 3.79 -12.63 -3.89
C ASN A 20 3.79 -13.25 -5.30
N CYS A 21 3.25 -12.57 -6.31
CA CYS A 21 3.09 -13.11 -7.65
C CYS A 21 4.37 -12.98 -8.49
N ASP A 22 4.41 -13.70 -9.61
CA ASP A 22 5.47 -13.55 -10.60
C ASP A 22 5.45 -12.16 -11.24
N TYR A 23 6.46 -11.90 -12.07
CA TYR A 23 6.74 -10.60 -12.67
C TYR A 23 5.50 -9.87 -13.20
N GLY A 24 5.40 -8.60 -12.80
CA GLY A 24 4.31 -7.71 -13.18
C GLY A 24 3.02 -7.87 -12.38
N CYS A 25 2.90 -8.91 -11.54
CA CYS A 25 1.66 -9.30 -10.83
C CYS A 25 0.49 -9.44 -11.83
N PRO A 26 0.13 -10.67 -12.27
CA PRO A 26 -0.83 -10.86 -13.37
C PRO A 26 -2.18 -10.15 -13.20
N CYS A 27 -2.58 -9.84 -11.96
CA CYS A 27 -3.76 -9.03 -11.64
C CYS A 27 -3.75 -7.63 -12.31
N ASN A 28 -2.58 -7.02 -12.53
CA ASN A 28 -2.45 -5.75 -13.25
C ASN A 28 -2.84 -5.84 -14.74
N PHE A 29 -3.00 -7.06 -15.25
CA PHE A 29 -3.30 -7.38 -16.64
C PHE A 29 -4.62 -8.15 -16.78
N ASN A 30 -5.55 -7.94 -15.84
CA ASN A 30 -6.82 -8.66 -15.74
C ASN A 30 -6.67 -10.19 -15.55
N GLY A 31 -5.51 -10.64 -15.08
CA GLY A 31 -5.24 -12.03 -14.72
C GLY A 31 -5.58 -12.35 -13.26
N PHE A 32 -5.15 -13.53 -12.82
CA PHE A 32 -5.34 -14.03 -11.46
C PHE A 32 -4.01 -14.12 -10.70
N PRO A 33 -4.00 -14.13 -9.37
CA PRO A 33 -2.77 -14.30 -8.60
C PRO A 33 -2.05 -15.59 -9.00
N THR A 34 -0.74 -15.51 -9.25
CA THR A 34 0.10 -16.65 -9.71
C THR A 34 -0.12 -17.90 -8.88
N TYR A 35 -0.16 -17.75 -7.55
CA TYR A 35 -0.22 -18.86 -6.60
C TYR A 35 -1.65 -19.13 -6.10
N GLY A 36 -2.66 -18.56 -6.75
CA GLY A 36 -4.07 -18.70 -6.37
C GLY A 36 -4.50 -17.88 -5.15
N PHE A 37 -3.58 -17.12 -4.52
CA PHE A 37 -3.84 -16.20 -3.41
C PHE A 37 -2.98 -14.92 -3.56
N CYS A 38 -3.41 -13.82 -2.94
CA CYS A 38 -2.71 -12.54 -2.99
C CYS A 38 -2.15 -12.15 -1.62
N ARG A 39 -0.87 -11.79 -1.57
CA ARG A 39 -0.23 -11.12 -0.43
C ARG A 39 0.55 -9.92 -0.93
N ALA A 40 0.27 -8.75 -0.37
CA ALA A 40 0.88 -7.50 -0.80
C ALA A 40 1.43 -6.73 0.41
N LEU A 41 2.60 -6.12 0.21
CA LEU A 41 3.18 -5.13 1.12
C LEU A 41 3.38 -3.85 0.32
N VAL A 42 2.79 -2.75 0.79
CA VAL A 42 2.86 -1.47 0.08
C VAL A 42 3.26 -0.38 1.06
N LEU A 43 4.44 0.18 0.87
CA LEU A 43 4.83 1.42 1.55
C LEU A 43 4.23 2.61 0.82
N TYR A 44 3.73 3.57 1.60
CA TYR A 44 3.45 4.94 1.18
C TYR A 44 4.25 5.90 2.05
N HIS A 45 5.24 6.56 1.44
CA HIS A 45 5.95 7.70 2.03
C HIS A 45 5.20 8.97 1.64
N ILE A 46 4.38 9.53 2.54
CA ILE A 46 3.58 10.71 2.23
C ILE A 46 4.49 11.94 2.15
N THR A 47 4.73 12.44 0.94
CA THR A 47 5.55 13.64 0.72
C THR A 47 4.79 14.90 1.12
N THR A 48 3.49 14.96 0.78
CA THR A 48 2.60 16.07 1.18
C THR A 48 1.16 15.58 1.31
N GLY A 49 0.41 16.04 2.30
CA GLY A 49 -1.01 15.70 2.40
C GLY A 49 -1.73 16.36 3.57
N SER A 50 -3.06 16.26 3.56
CA SER A 50 -3.87 16.75 4.67
C SER A 50 -5.16 15.95 4.84
N TYR A 51 -5.68 15.97 6.06
CA TYR A 51 -7.01 15.48 6.43
C TYR A 51 -7.70 16.56 7.28
N GLY A 52 -8.57 17.35 6.64
CA GLY A 52 -9.02 18.62 7.22
C GLY A 52 -7.83 19.55 7.49
N SER A 53 -7.68 19.98 8.74
CA SER A 53 -6.55 20.81 9.21
C SER A 53 -5.29 20.00 9.59
N THR A 54 -5.37 18.67 9.65
CA THR A 54 -4.24 17.82 10.05
C THR A 54 -3.27 17.63 8.90
N LYS A 55 -2.00 18.00 9.08
CA LYS A 55 -0.92 17.78 8.11
C LYS A 55 -0.39 16.35 8.19
N LEU A 56 -0.15 15.74 7.04
CA LEU A 56 0.27 14.33 6.92
C LEU A 56 1.67 14.15 6.31
N ASP A 57 2.37 15.26 6.09
CA ASP A 57 3.69 15.28 5.45
C ASP A 57 4.71 14.47 6.27
N GLY A 58 5.51 13.65 5.59
CA GLY A 58 6.57 12.84 6.18
C GLY A 58 6.10 11.57 6.91
N ILE A 59 4.81 11.24 6.87
CA ILE A 59 4.31 10.01 7.50
C ILE A 59 4.51 8.84 6.55
N ASP A 60 5.22 7.81 7.02
CA ASP A 60 5.25 6.51 6.37
C ASP A 60 4.09 5.63 6.86
N VAL A 61 3.41 5.00 5.90
CA VAL A 61 2.36 4.01 6.13
C VAL A 61 2.66 2.77 5.30
N VAL A 62 2.75 1.61 5.94
CA VAL A 62 2.82 0.31 5.26
C VAL A 62 1.46 -0.36 5.33
N TYR A 63 0.85 -0.56 4.16
CA TYR A 63 -0.35 -1.37 3.99
C TYR A 63 0.06 -2.82 3.77
N VAL A 64 -0.44 -3.71 4.62
CA VAL A 64 -0.27 -5.16 4.49
C VAL A 64 -1.62 -5.78 4.16
N GLY A 65 -1.70 -6.49 3.04
CA GLY A 65 -2.92 -7.16 2.59
C GLY A 65 -2.69 -8.64 2.32
N SER A 66 -3.66 -9.47 2.70
CA SER A 66 -3.66 -10.91 2.44
C SER A 66 -5.07 -11.37 2.07
N TRP A 67 -5.25 -11.85 0.84
CA TRP A 67 -6.49 -12.45 0.36
C TRP A 67 -6.27 -13.94 0.10
N PRO A 68 -7.23 -14.81 0.48
CA PRO A 68 -7.13 -16.24 0.23
C PRO A 68 -7.23 -16.60 -1.25
N LYS A 69 -7.74 -15.68 -2.08
CA LYS A 69 -7.90 -15.82 -3.53
C LYS A 69 -7.62 -14.48 -4.26
N ALA A 70 -8.16 -14.30 -5.46
CA ALA A 70 -8.13 -13.02 -6.15
C ALA A 70 -8.79 -11.93 -5.28
N ILE A 71 -8.25 -10.70 -5.33
CA ILE A 71 -8.67 -9.60 -4.46
C ILE A 71 -10.19 -9.35 -4.57
N HIS A 72 -10.74 -9.40 -5.78
CA HIS A 72 -12.16 -9.16 -6.03
C HIS A 72 -13.09 -10.25 -5.46
N GLU A 73 -12.58 -11.44 -5.12
CA GLU A 73 -13.35 -12.49 -4.42
C GLU A 73 -13.49 -12.20 -2.91
N GLY A 74 -12.86 -11.14 -2.42
CA GLY A 74 -12.99 -10.66 -1.05
C GLY A 74 -12.35 -11.56 -0.01
N ASN A 75 -12.89 -11.53 1.21
CA ASN A 75 -12.33 -12.21 2.39
C ASN A 75 -10.89 -11.82 2.73
N GLY A 76 -10.47 -10.61 2.31
CA GLY A 76 -9.16 -10.07 2.61
C GLY A 76 -8.97 -9.80 4.11
N THR A 77 -7.74 -9.92 4.56
CA THR A 77 -7.27 -9.41 5.84
C THR A 77 -6.28 -8.29 5.55
N MET A 78 -6.39 -7.17 6.26
CA MET A 78 -5.39 -6.09 6.18
C MET A 78 -4.90 -5.65 7.55
N GLN A 79 -3.67 -5.11 7.58
CA GLN A 79 -3.09 -4.40 8.71
C GLN A 79 -2.32 -3.17 8.23
N LEU A 80 -2.33 -2.10 9.02
CA LEU A 80 -1.51 -0.91 8.77
C LEU A 80 -0.38 -0.84 9.80
N PHE A 81 0.82 -0.55 9.32
CA PHE A 81 1.93 -0.08 10.14
C PHE A 81 2.15 1.40 9.82
N VAL A 82 2.16 2.24 10.85
CA VAL A 82 2.30 3.69 10.70
C VAL A 82 3.52 4.14 11.47
N SER A 83 4.23 5.13 10.94
CA SER A 83 5.38 5.75 11.61
C SER A 83 5.05 6.10 13.07
N LYS A 84 5.87 5.60 13.99
CA LYS A 84 5.68 5.81 15.45
C LYS A 84 5.63 7.29 15.83
N LYS A 85 6.43 8.13 15.15
CA LYS A 85 6.50 9.59 15.33
C LYS A 85 5.33 10.30 14.66
N THR A 86 4.12 10.01 15.13
CA THR A 86 2.85 10.61 14.66
C THR A 86 1.99 11.03 15.85
N THR A 87 1.25 12.13 15.71
CA THR A 87 0.24 12.55 16.70
C THR A 87 -1.01 11.69 16.60
N GLU A 88 -1.87 11.72 17.61
CA GLU A 88 -3.14 10.98 17.60
C GLU A 88 -4.06 11.41 16.44
N GLU A 89 -4.09 12.70 16.11
CA GLU A 89 -4.86 13.23 14.97
C GLU A 89 -4.33 12.68 13.65
N GLN A 90 -3.00 12.64 13.49
CA GLN A 90 -2.35 12.08 12.31
C GLN A 90 -2.62 10.59 12.17
N ARG A 91 -2.50 9.82 13.27
CA ARG A 91 -2.77 8.38 13.30
C ARG A 91 -4.21 8.10 12.88
N LYS A 92 -5.17 8.81 13.48
CA LYS A 92 -6.59 8.69 13.12
C LYS A 92 -6.83 9.04 11.65
N ALA A 93 -6.20 10.11 11.15
CA ALA A 93 -6.33 10.54 9.77
C ALA A 93 -5.83 9.46 8.79
N VAL A 94 -4.59 8.98 8.95
CA VAL A 94 -4.04 7.97 8.03
C VAL A 94 -4.78 6.65 8.14
N VAL A 95 -5.13 6.19 9.35
CA VAL A 95 -5.92 4.96 9.51
C VAL A 95 -7.26 5.09 8.80
N ASN A 96 -7.94 6.24 8.91
CA ASN A 96 -9.19 6.45 8.20
C ASN A 96 -9.02 6.45 6.68
N ILE A 97 -7.97 7.09 6.16
CA ILE A 97 -7.69 7.13 4.72
C ILE A 97 -7.41 5.73 4.18
N PHE A 98 -6.40 5.05 4.74
CA PHE A 98 -5.90 3.78 4.21
C PHE A 98 -6.83 2.59 4.46
N SER A 99 -7.74 2.67 5.45
CA SER A 99 -8.82 1.68 5.63
C SER A 99 -10.09 1.99 4.84
N GLY A 100 -10.10 3.06 4.03
CA GLY A 100 -11.26 3.47 3.22
C GLY A 100 -12.38 4.18 4.00
N LYS A 101 -12.28 4.30 5.33
CA LYS A 101 -13.27 4.99 6.18
C LYS A 101 -13.39 6.49 5.89
N ALA A 102 -12.33 7.10 5.37
CA ALA A 102 -12.33 8.48 4.91
C ALA A 102 -13.14 8.70 3.62
N LYS A 103 -13.64 7.63 2.99
CA LYS A 103 -14.34 7.67 1.70
C LYS A 103 -13.53 8.47 0.65
N GLY A 104 -14.21 8.93 -0.39
CA GLY A 104 -13.60 9.67 -1.49
C GLY A 104 -13.25 8.77 -2.67
N GLU A 105 -12.45 9.31 -3.58
CA GLU A 105 -11.98 8.62 -4.77
C GLU A 105 -10.57 8.07 -4.50
N GLY A 106 -10.30 6.86 -4.98
CA GLY A 106 -8.97 6.25 -4.87
C GLY A 106 -8.98 4.76 -4.51
N PRO A 107 -7.79 4.14 -4.49
CA PRO A 107 -7.65 2.68 -4.36
C PRO A 107 -8.14 2.16 -3.00
N PHE A 108 -7.98 2.93 -1.92
CA PHE A 108 -8.26 2.45 -0.56
C PHE A 108 -9.75 2.14 -0.33
N VAL A 109 -10.66 2.88 -0.95
CA VAL A 109 -12.10 2.61 -0.86
C VAL A 109 -12.46 1.34 -1.63
N LEU A 110 -11.83 1.11 -2.79
CA LEU A 110 -12.02 -0.11 -3.58
C LEU A 110 -11.53 -1.34 -2.82
N PHE A 111 -10.30 -1.28 -2.28
CA PHE A 111 -9.74 -2.38 -1.50
C PHE A 111 -10.53 -2.63 -0.21
N ALA A 112 -11.00 -1.59 0.48
CA ALA A 112 -11.82 -1.74 1.69
C ALA A 112 -13.08 -2.59 1.44
N GLY A 113 -13.68 -2.50 0.25
CA GLY A 113 -14.83 -3.34 -0.13
C GLY A 113 -14.51 -4.84 -0.24
N THR A 114 -13.24 -5.22 -0.32
CA THR A 114 -12.78 -6.61 -0.44
C THR A 114 -12.21 -7.18 0.86
N VAL A 115 -12.03 -6.33 1.87
CA VAL A 115 -11.46 -6.70 3.17
C VAL A 115 -12.58 -7.11 4.11
N LYS A 116 -12.46 -8.31 4.69
CA LYS A 116 -13.35 -8.81 5.74
C LYS A 116 -12.79 -8.55 7.13
N TYR A 117 -11.47 -8.65 7.29
CA TYR A 117 -10.81 -8.49 8.59
C TYR A 117 -9.81 -7.33 8.54
N THR A 118 -10.01 -6.33 9.39
CA THR A 118 -9.03 -5.25 9.60
C THR A 118 -8.41 -5.47 10.96
N LEU A 119 -7.12 -5.78 10.99
CA LEU A 119 -6.35 -5.90 12.23
C LEU A 119 -6.02 -4.51 12.78
N ASP A 120 -5.78 -4.43 14.09
CA ASP A 120 -5.44 -3.16 14.73
C ASP A 120 -4.15 -2.57 14.14
N PRO A 121 -4.16 -1.27 13.80
CA PRO A 121 -3.00 -0.59 13.27
C PRO A 121 -1.89 -0.56 14.33
N GLN A 122 -0.65 -0.71 13.88
CA GLN A 122 0.53 -0.68 14.74
C GLN A 122 1.36 0.57 14.46
N PHE A 123 1.88 1.19 15.51
CA PHE A 123 2.70 2.40 15.42
C PHE A 123 4.15 2.06 15.71
N MET A 124 4.94 1.88 14.66
CA MET A 124 6.28 1.29 14.74
C MET A 124 7.33 2.16 14.03
N ASP A 125 8.60 1.90 14.33
CA ASP A 125 9.68 2.46 13.53
C ASP A 125 9.65 1.81 12.14
N ILE A 126 9.68 2.64 11.09
CA ILE A 126 9.69 2.22 9.70
C ILE A 126 10.96 2.80 9.09
N ALA A 127 11.85 1.93 8.63
CA ALA A 127 13.03 2.37 7.88
C ALA A 127 12.66 2.41 6.40
N VAL A 128 12.82 3.57 5.78
CA VAL A 128 12.48 3.80 4.37
C VAL A 128 13.71 4.34 3.64
N LYS A 129 13.97 3.81 2.45
CA LYS A 129 14.86 4.43 1.48
C LYS A 129 14.18 4.41 0.12
N ILE A 130 13.77 5.58 -0.36
CA ILE A 130 13.28 5.78 -1.73
C ILE A 130 14.48 6.02 -2.64
N ASP A 131 14.69 5.13 -3.61
CA ASP A 131 15.85 5.11 -4.51
C ASP A 131 15.45 4.45 -5.84
N GLY A 132 14.38 4.97 -6.45
CA GLY A 132 13.82 4.41 -7.69
C GLY A 132 13.55 2.91 -7.58
N ARG A 133 14.11 2.13 -8.51
CA ARG A 133 13.99 0.65 -8.57
C ARG A 133 14.79 -0.10 -7.49
N LYS A 134 15.59 0.60 -6.68
CA LYS A 134 16.37 0.06 -5.56
C LYS A 134 15.84 0.52 -4.21
N SER A 135 14.58 0.98 -4.20
CA SER A 135 13.91 1.37 -2.96
C SER A 135 13.79 0.18 -2.02
N ARG A 136 13.69 0.46 -0.73
CA ARG A 136 13.53 -0.57 0.31
C ARG A 136 12.79 0.00 1.49
N PHE A 137 12.11 -0.88 2.21
CA PHE A 137 11.51 -0.53 3.48
C PHE A 137 11.43 -1.72 4.42
N SER A 138 11.49 -1.46 5.72
CA SER A 138 11.39 -2.50 6.73
C SER A 138 10.68 -2.01 7.98
N VAL A 139 9.95 -2.92 8.63
CA VAL A 139 9.43 -2.74 9.99
C VAL A 139 10.13 -3.80 10.86
N PRO A 140 10.98 -3.40 11.82
CA PRO A 140 11.81 -4.32 12.59
C PRO A 140 11.00 -5.44 13.24
N GLY A 141 11.41 -6.69 13.01
CA GLY A 141 10.75 -7.88 13.55
C GLY A 141 9.45 -8.29 12.85
N VAL A 142 9.02 -7.56 11.82
CA VAL A 142 7.74 -7.79 11.12
C VAL A 142 7.96 -8.09 9.63
N LEU A 143 8.63 -7.19 8.92
CA LEU A 143 8.83 -7.29 7.47
C LEU A 143 10.12 -6.58 7.01
N ASP A 144 10.69 -7.07 5.91
CA ASP A 144 11.79 -6.44 5.18
C ASP A 144 11.52 -6.61 3.68
N VAL A 145 11.53 -5.49 2.95
CA VAL A 145 11.26 -5.42 1.51
C VAL A 145 12.39 -4.68 0.84
N GLN A 146 12.96 -5.33 -0.16
CA GLN A 146 13.97 -4.77 -1.06
C GLN A 146 13.47 -4.99 -2.48
N ILE A 147 13.34 -3.91 -3.25
CA ILE A 147 13.00 -4.01 -4.67
C ILE A 147 14.28 -3.91 -5.51
N GLU A 148 14.27 -4.62 -6.63
CA GLU A 148 15.30 -4.51 -7.66
C GLU A 148 14.65 -4.47 -9.05
N GLY A 149 15.39 -3.96 -10.03
CA GLY A 149 15.00 -4.05 -11.43
C GLY A 149 15.00 -5.50 -11.92
N PHE A 150 14.14 -5.80 -12.91
CA PHE A 150 14.16 -7.11 -13.55
C PHE A 150 15.53 -7.36 -14.17
N LYS A 151 16.00 -8.61 -14.09
CA LYS A 151 17.24 -9.04 -14.73
C LYS A 151 16.92 -10.06 -15.81
N ASN A 152 17.65 -9.98 -16.92
CA ASN A 152 17.59 -11.02 -17.94
C ASN A 152 18.13 -12.33 -17.32
N PRO A 153 17.35 -13.43 -17.30
CA PRO A 153 17.77 -14.68 -16.66
C PRO A 153 18.93 -15.37 -17.39
N VAL A 154 19.22 -14.99 -18.65
CA VAL A 154 20.31 -15.53 -19.46
C VAL A 154 21.58 -14.70 -19.31
N THR A 155 21.49 -13.36 -19.41
CA THR A 155 22.67 -12.48 -19.40
C THR A 155 22.99 -11.86 -18.03
N GLY A 156 22.02 -11.84 -17.11
CA GLY A 156 22.14 -11.16 -15.81
C GLY A 156 22.02 -9.63 -15.86
N GLU A 157 21.88 -9.05 -17.06
CA GLU A 157 21.78 -7.61 -17.26
C GLU A 157 20.44 -7.06 -16.77
N GLU A 158 20.46 -5.82 -16.27
CA GLU A 158 19.24 -5.11 -15.86
C GLU A 158 18.37 -4.82 -17.09
N GLN A 159 17.08 -5.12 -16.98
CA GLN A 159 16.09 -4.89 -18.02
C GLN A 159 15.19 -3.73 -17.62
N ASP A 160 15.08 -2.76 -18.53
CA ASP A 160 14.11 -1.69 -18.39
C ASP A 160 12.77 -2.13 -18.99
N THR A 161 11.78 -2.36 -18.13
CA THR A 161 10.46 -2.87 -18.53
C THR A 161 9.45 -1.75 -18.61
N LYS A 162 8.76 -1.65 -19.76
CA LYS A 162 7.63 -0.74 -19.96
C LYS A 162 6.36 -1.53 -20.25
N ILE A 163 5.33 -1.30 -19.44
CA ILE A 163 3.99 -1.85 -19.64
C ILE A 163 3.18 -0.88 -20.52
N GLN A 164 2.48 -1.41 -21.53
CA GLN A 164 1.53 -0.65 -22.35
C GLN A 164 0.21 -1.41 -22.42
N LEU A 165 -0.87 -0.77 -21.98
CA LEU A 165 -2.24 -1.29 -22.04
C LEU A 165 -3.14 -0.29 -22.81
N PRO A 166 -3.06 -0.23 -24.15
CA PRO A 166 -3.70 0.83 -24.93
C PRO A 166 -5.23 0.85 -24.85
N LYS A 167 -5.84 -0.26 -24.44
CA LYS A 167 -7.30 -0.42 -24.32
C LYS A 167 -7.74 -0.81 -22.90
N GLY A 168 -6.81 -0.76 -21.94
CA GLY A 168 -6.95 -1.52 -20.70
C GLY A 168 -6.57 -2.99 -20.89
#